data_AF-A0A6J6AL19-F1
#
_entry.id   AF-A0A6J6AL19-F1
#
_cell.length_a   1.000
_cell.length_b   1.000
_cell.length_c   1.000
_cell.angle_alpha   90.00
_cell.angle_beta   90.00
_cell.angle_gamma   90.00
#
_symmetry.space_group_name_H-M   'P 1'
#
loop_
_entity.id
_entity.type
_entity.pdbx_description
1 polymer ?
#
loop_
_entity_poly.entity_id
_entity_poly.type
_entity_poly.pdbx_seq_one_letter_code
_entity_poly.pdbx_strand_id
1 'polypeptide(L)'
;MAPSARRIGIATLISLTLCISTLHTAVADDDDSKSKKDSKIEFKNEKEKYEYEENEYKSAIEYREEAREKINRKFKKAIKKALANAKIALASATTAEQKLLIMNKLKNARMAAVAIRDAALAALGSLPIPPVEPKKD
;
A
#
# COMPACT_ATOMS: atom_id res chain seq x y z
N MET A 1 -48.06 -1.81 -30.14
CA MET A 1 -49.34 -1.38 -29.52
C MET A 1 -49.30 -1.80 -28.06
N ALA A 2 -49.39 -0.85 -27.13
CA ALA A 2 -49.31 -1.07 -25.67
C ALA A 2 -50.59 -1.77 -25.13
N PRO A 3 -50.65 -2.22 -23.85
CA PRO A 3 -50.64 -1.30 -22.71
C PRO A 3 -49.81 -1.73 -21.48
N SER A 4 -49.46 -0.69 -20.73
CA SER A 4 -48.90 -0.61 -19.39
C SER A 4 -49.81 -1.16 -18.28
N ALA A 5 -49.22 -1.68 -17.20
CA ALA A 5 -49.85 -1.66 -15.87
C ALA A 5 -48.80 -1.53 -14.76
N ARG A 6 -48.73 -0.32 -14.17
CA ARG A 6 -48.08 -0.03 -12.89
C ARG A 6 -49.05 -0.41 -11.78
N ARG A 7 -48.63 -1.15 -10.74
CA ARG A 7 -49.26 -1.08 -9.40
C ARG A 7 -48.22 -1.23 -8.30
N ILE A 8 -48.02 -0.11 -7.62
CA ILE A 8 -47.31 0.08 -6.37
C ILE A 8 -48.20 -0.51 -5.26
N GLY A 9 -47.65 -1.40 -4.44
CA GLY A 9 -48.31 -1.92 -3.25
C GLY A 9 -47.50 -1.57 -2.00
N ILE A 10 -47.73 -0.38 -1.45
CA ILE A 10 -47.29 0.01 -0.11
C ILE A 10 -48.53 -0.15 0.78
N ALA A 11 -48.47 -0.99 1.81
CA ALA A 11 -49.51 -1.09 2.81
C ALA A 11 -48.95 -1.44 4.20
N THR A 12 -49.10 -0.46 5.12
CA THR A 12 -49.51 -0.55 6.55
C THR A 12 -48.60 -1.33 7.51
N LEU A 13 -47.76 -0.71 8.35
CA LEU A 13 -48.02 0.06 9.60
C LEU A 13 -48.75 -0.71 10.74
N ILE A 14 -47.95 -0.93 11.80
CA ILE A 14 -48.25 -0.87 13.25
C ILE A 14 -49.15 -1.98 13.83
N SER A 15 -48.54 -2.89 14.59
CA SER A 15 -49.22 -3.63 15.66
C SER A 15 -48.50 -3.36 16.98
N LEU A 16 -49.09 -2.44 17.75
CA LEU A 16 -48.80 -2.17 19.15
C LEU A 16 -49.52 -3.22 20.01
N THR A 17 -48.79 -4.08 20.71
CA THR A 17 -49.33 -4.84 21.85
C THR A 17 -48.31 -4.92 22.98
N LEU A 18 -48.44 -3.93 23.85
CA LEU A 18 -48.12 -3.91 25.28
C LEU A 18 -48.73 -5.14 25.99
N CYS A 19 -47.92 -5.96 26.68
CA CYS A 19 -48.31 -6.80 27.83
C CYS A 19 -47.04 -7.25 28.59
N ILE A 20 -46.70 -6.56 29.69
CA ILE A 20 -46.84 -7.01 31.08
C ILE A 20 -45.74 -7.99 31.53
N SER A 21 -44.79 -7.39 32.26
CA SER A 21 -43.95 -7.89 33.34
C SER A 21 -44.15 -9.34 33.80
N THR A 22 -43.17 -10.19 33.50
CA THR A 22 -42.87 -11.38 34.30
C THR A 22 -41.49 -11.22 34.93
N LEU A 23 -41.53 -10.86 36.22
CA LEU A 23 -40.59 -11.22 37.29
C LEU A 23 -39.10 -11.27 36.93
N HIS A 24 -38.39 -10.25 37.41
CA HIS A 24 -36.95 -10.30 37.63
C HIS A 24 -36.61 -11.49 38.53
N THR A 25 -36.06 -12.56 37.95
CA THR A 25 -35.19 -13.47 38.70
C THR A 25 -33.86 -12.75 38.82
N ALA A 26 -33.63 -12.13 39.97
CA ALA A 26 -32.32 -11.71 40.39
C ALA A 26 -31.44 -12.96 40.54
N VAL A 27 -30.76 -13.34 39.47
CA VAL A 27 -29.53 -14.12 39.55
C VAL A 27 -28.42 -13.09 39.52
N ALA A 28 -27.93 -12.75 40.71
CA ALA A 28 -26.59 -12.19 40.85
C ALA A 28 -25.62 -13.32 40.48
N ASP A 29 -25.33 -13.45 39.18
CA ASP A 29 -24.16 -14.20 38.74
C ASP A 29 -23.00 -13.23 38.80
N ASP A 30 -22.04 -13.51 39.69
CA ASP A 30 -20.75 -12.83 39.77
C ASP A 30 -19.94 -13.11 38.48
N ASP A 31 -20.40 -12.59 37.33
CA ASP A 31 -19.78 -12.82 36.01
C ASP A 31 -18.80 -11.73 35.59
N ASP A 32 -18.26 -10.99 36.57
CA ASP A 32 -17.27 -9.94 36.34
C ASP A 32 -15.83 -10.53 36.19
N SER A 33 -15.70 -11.86 36.29
CA SER A 33 -14.42 -12.58 36.22
C SER A 33 -14.17 -13.35 34.91
N LYS A 34 -15.21 -13.68 34.14
CA LYS A 34 -15.04 -14.26 32.78
C LYS A 34 -14.75 -13.17 31.75
N SER A 35 -15.51 -12.08 31.75
CA SER A 35 -15.32 -10.95 30.80
C SER A 35 -13.91 -10.34 30.86
N LYS A 36 -13.29 -10.25 32.06
CA LYS A 36 -11.91 -9.76 32.25
C LYS A 36 -10.84 -10.76 31.80
N LYS A 37 -11.14 -12.05 31.75
CA LYS A 37 -10.20 -13.08 31.25
C LYS A 37 -10.29 -13.16 29.74
N ASP A 38 -11.49 -13.08 29.18
CA ASP A 38 -11.73 -13.11 27.74
C ASP A 38 -11.11 -11.88 27.06
N SER A 39 -11.31 -10.67 27.60
CA SER A 39 -10.65 -9.45 27.10
C SER A 39 -9.12 -9.48 27.22
N LYS A 40 -8.57 -10.14 28.25
CA LYS A 40 -7.12 -10.30 28.43
C LYS A 40 -6.53 -11.32 27.45
N ILE A 41 -7.29 -12.32 27.04
CA ILE A 41 -6.91 -13.30 26.01
C ILE A 41 -7.00 -12.66 24.62
N GLU A 42 -8.06 -11.91 24.35
CA GLU A 42 -8.22 -11.13 23.11
C GLU A 42 -7.09 -10.12 22.94
N PHE A 43 -6.77 -9.33 23.97
CA PHE A 43 -5.64 -8.38 23.93
C PHE A 43 -4.29 -9.07 23.69
N LYS A 44 -4.08 -10.28 24.22
CA LYS A 44 -2.86 -11.05 23.94
C LYS A 44 -2.79 -11.50 22.49
N ASN A 45 -3.89 -12.02 21.95
CA ASN A 45 -3.97 -12.45 20.56
C ASN A 45 -3.79 -11.26 19.59
N GLU A 46 -4.39 -10.11 19.92
CA GLU A 46 -4.20 -8.86 19.16
C GLU A 46 -2.76 -8.37 19.22
N LYS A 47 -2.10 -8.52 20.35
CA LYS A 47 -0.69 -8.15 20.49
C LYS A 47 0.23 -9.07 19.67
N GLU A 48 -0.01 -10.39 19.69
CA GLU A 48 0.75 -11.34 18.86
C GLU A 48 0.54 -11.08 17.36
N LYS A 49 -0.70 -10.74 16.96
CA LYS A 49 -1.02 -10.31 15.60
C LYS A 49 -0.31 -9.00 15.23
N TYR A 50 -0.26 -8.03 16.15
CA TYR A 50 0.50 -6.78 15.97
C TYR A 50 2.00 -7.03 15.80
N GLU A 51 2.61 -7.87 16.63
CA GLU A 51 4.04 -8.21 16.53
C GLU A 51 4.38 -8.90 15.19
N TYR A 52 3.48 -9.75 14.69
CA TYR A 52 3.60 -10.36 13.37
C TYR A 52 3.52 -9.32 12.25
N GLU A 53 2.49 -8.46 12.27
CA GLU A 53 2.30 -7.39 11.28
C GLU A 53 3.46 -6.38 11.31
N GLU A 54 4.06 -6.12 12.47
CA GLU A 54 5.22 -5.24 12.62
C GLU A 54 6.48 -5.83 11.97
N ASN A 55 6.70 -7.14 12.12
CA ASN A 55 7.82 -7.83 11.48
C ASN A 55 7.65 -7.90 9.95
N GLU A 56 6.42 -8.10 9.48
CA GLU A 56 6.10 -8.05 8.05
C GLU A 56 6.29 -6.64 7.48
N TYR A 57 5.88 -5.61 8.22
CA TYR A 57 6.11 -4.21 7.86
C TYR A 57 7.61 -3.88 7.76
N LYS A 58 8.42 -4.28 8.75
CA LYS A 58 9.88 -4.08 8.72
C LYS A 58 10.50 -4.76 7.50
N SER A 59 10.13 -6.00 7.24
CA SER A 59 10.60 -6.77 6.09
C SER A 59 10.21 -6.10 4.75
N ALA A 60 8.99 -5.57 4.66
CA ALA A 60 8.51 -4.84 3.48
C ALA A 60 9.28 -3.52 3.26
N ILE A 61 9.61 -2.80 4.34
CA ILE A 61 10.43 -1.58 4.27
C ILE A 61 11.85 -1.89 3.80
N GLU A 62 12.50 -2.90 4.37
CA GLU A 62 13.85 -3.33 3.97
C GLU A 62 13.89 -3.73 2.50
N TYR A 63 12.93 -4.55 2.04
CA TYR A 63 12.80 -4.95 0.64
C TYR A 63 12.68 -3.73 -0.27
N ARG A 64 11.87 -2.74 0.12
CA ARG A 64 11.68 -1.52 -0.65
C ARG A 64 12.95 -0.69 -0.74
N GLU A 65 13.67 -0.51 0.37
CA GLU A 65 14.94 0.23 0.39
C GLU A 65 16.00 -0.49 -0.47
N GLU A 66 16.14 -1.81 -0.35
CA GLU A 66 17.02 -2.58 -1.23
C GLU A 66 16.67 -2.39 -2.71
N ALA A 67 15.37 -2.42 -3.03
CA ALA A 67 14.91 -2.25 -4.40
C ALA A 67 15.24 -0.83 -4.92
N ARG A 68 15.05 0.22 -4.11
CA ARG A 68 15.47 1.59 -4.44
C ARG A 68 16.97 1.70 -4.66
N GLU A 69 17.77 1.07 -3.81
CA GLU A 69 19.22 1.04 -4.00
C GLU A 69 19.62 0.33 -5.30
N LYS A 70 19.02 -0.83 -5.59
CA LYS A 70 19.26 -1.58 -6.84
C LYS A 70 18.91 -0.71 -8.06
N ILE A 71 17.79 0.01 -8.02
CA ILE A 71 17.38 0.96 -9.07
C ILE A 71 18.43 2.07 -9.24
N ASN A 72 18.85 2.70 -8.14
CA ASN A 72 19.83 3.78 -8.16
C ASN A 72 21.21 3.31 -8.65
N ARG A 73 21.65 2.11 -8.25
CA ARG A 73 22.88 1.50 -8.75
C ARG A 73 22.82 1.27 -10.27
N LYS A 74 21.72 0.72 -10.78
CA LYS A 74 21.50 0.54 -12.22
C LYS A 74 21.52 1.87 -12.98
N PHE A 75 20.83 2.88 -12.46
CA PHE A 75 20.83 4.24 -13.04
C PHE A 75 22.25 4.82 -13.11
N LYS A 76 23.01 4.81 -12.00
CA LYS A 76 24.39 5.31 -11.97
C LYS A 76 25.28 4.57 -12.97
N LYS A 77 25.14 3.24 -13.08
CA LYS A 77 25.88 2.42 -14.06
C LYS A 77 25.53 2.79 -15.50
N ALA A 78 24.26 2.99 -15.80
CA ALA A 78 23.79 3.39 -17.13
C ALA A 78 24.34 4.76 -17.54
N ILE A 79 24.29 5.75 -16.64
CA ILE A 79 24.85 7.09 -16.89
C ILE A 79 26.36 7.03 -17.10
N LYS A 80 27.11 6.31 -16.24
CA LYS A 80 28.55 6.13 -16.40
C LYS A 80 28.90 5.50 -17.75
N LYS A 81 28.16 4.45 -18.16
CA LYS A 81 28.32 3.80 -19.46
C LYS A 81 28.05 4.76 -20.63
N ALA A 82 26.96 5.52 -20.56
CA ALA A 82 26.61 6.49 -21.59
C ALA A 82 27.69 7.59 -21.74
N LEU A 83 28.21 8.09 -20.61
CA LEU A 83 29.31 9.05 -20.60
C LEU A 83 30.62 8.47 -21.15
N ALA A 84 30.97 7.24 -20.78
CA ALA A 84 32.15 6.58 -21.31
C ALA A 84 32.06 6.40 -22.83
N ASN A 85 30.91 5.91 -23.33
CA ASN A 85 30.66 5.76 -24.76
C ASN A 85 30.72 7.10 -25.50
N ALA A 86 30.14 8.16 -24.92
CA ALA A 86 30.20 9.49 -25.52
C ALA A 86 31.64 10.04 -25.57
N LYS A 87 32.44 9.85 -24.52
CA LYS A 87 33.86 10.23 -24.50
C LYS A 87 34.66 9.50 -25.58
N ILE A 88 34.47 8.18 -25.70
CA ILE A 88 35.13 7.37 -26.73
C ILE A 88 34.73 7.85 -28.13
N ALA A 89 33.43 8.08 -28.36
CA ALA A 89 32.95 8.56 -29.65
C ALA A 89 33.42 9.99 -29.97
N LEU A 90 33.57 10.86 -28.97
CA LEU A 90 34.11 12.21 -29.16
C LEU A 90 35.60 12.19 -29.50
N ALA A 91 36.35 11.21 -29.00
CA ALA A 91 37.77 11.07 -29.33
C ALA A 91 38.01 10.75 -30.81
N SER A 92 37.05 10.09 -31.48
CA SER A 92 37.10 9.79 -32.92
C SER A 92 36.35 10.79 -33.80
N ALA A 93 35.67 11.79 -33.21
CA ALA A 93 34.86 12.75 -33.96
C ALA A 93 35.70 13.92 -34.48
N THR A 94 35.78 14.06 -35.81
CA THR A 94 36.57 15.11 -36.48
C THR A 94 35.71 16.31 -36.89
N THR A 95 34.42 16.10 -37.16
CA THR A 95 33.52 17.17 -37.62
C THR A 95 32.60 17.70 -36.52
N ALA A 96 32.14 18.95 -36.67
CA ALA A 96 31.19 19.56 -35.74
C ALA A 96 29.84 18.80 -35.69
N GLU A 97 29.37 18.33 -36.84
CA GLU A 97 28.14 17.55 -36.97
C GLU A 97 28.22 16.21 -36.21
N GLN A 98 29.35 15.50 -36.31
CA GLN A 98 29.58 14.26 -35.55
C GLN A 98 29.54 14.53 -34.04
N LYS A 99 30.18 15.61 -33.58
CA LYS A 99 30.17 16.01 -32.17
C LYS A 99 28.74 16.33 -31.70
N LEU A 100 27.97 17.08 -32.49
CA LEU A 100 26.56 17.38 -32.19
C LEU A 100 25.73 16.09 -32.06
N LEU A 101 25.91 15.16 -32.99
CA LEU A 101 25.18 13.89 -33.00
C LEU A 101 25.51 13.03 -31.77
N ILE A 102 26.78 13.01 -31.34
CA ILE A 102 27.20 12.31 -30.12
C ILE A 102 26.60 12.96 -28.86
N MET A 103 26.59 14.29 -28.79
CA MET A 103 25.97 15.00 -27.66
C MET A 103 24.46 14.77 -27.60
N ASN A 104 23.77 14.75 -28.74
CA ASN A 104 22.36 14.39 -28.81
C ASN A 104 22.12 12.93 -28.38
N LYS A 105 22.95 11.99 -28.82
CA LYS A 105 22.89 10.59 -28.34
C LYS A 105 23.08 10.49 -26.83
N LEU A 106 24.02 11.25 -26.25
CA LEU A 106 24.23 11.28 -24.80
C LEU A 106 23.02 11.85 -24.06
N LYS A 107 22.43 12.95 -24.56
CA LYS A 107 21.21 13.54 -24.00
C LYS A 107 20.06 12.53 -24.01
N ASN A 108 19.82 11.88 -25.14
CA ASN A 108 18.77 10.87 -25.29
C ASN A 108 19.00 9.67 -24.38
N ALA A 109 20.24 9.17 -24.27
CA ALA A 109 20.59 8.09 -23.35
C ALA A 109 20.35 8.47 -21.89
N ARG A 110 20.64 9.71 -21.50
CA ARG A 110 20.34 10.22 -20.15
C ARG A 110 18.84 10.29 -19.89
N MET A 111 18.06 10.82 -20.83
CA MET A 111 16.61 10.88 -20.73
C MET A 111 16.00 9.49 -20.60
N ALA A 112 16.44 8.53 -21.42
CA ALA A 112 16.01 7.14 -21.32
C ALA A 112 16.36 6.52 -19.97
N ALA A 113 17.56 6.76 -19.46
CA ALA A 113 17.97 6.25 -18.14
C ALA A 113 17.12 6.85 -17.00
N VAL A 114 16.75 8.13 -17.09
CA VAL A 114 15.83 8.78 -16.14
C VAL A 114 14.43 8.17 -16.23
N ALA A 115 13.88 8.02 -17.43
CA ALA A 115 12.57 7.40 -17.64
C ALA A 115 12.51 5.97 -17.07
N ILE A 116 13.55 5.16 -17.30
CA ILE A 116 13.66 3.80 -16.73
C ILE A 116 13.71 3.85 -15.20
N ARG A 117 14.48 4.78 -14.62
CA ARG A 117 14.56 4.93 -13.16
C ARG A 117 13.21 5.32 -12.58
N ASP A 118 12.54 6.28 -13.19
CA ASP A 118 11.28 6.82 -12.68
C ASP A 118 10.15 5.78 -12.83
N ALA A 119 10.12 5.04 -13.93
CA ALA A 119 9.22 3.89 -14.09
C ALA A 119 9.49 2.78 -13.05
N ALA A 120 10.76 2.49 -12.76
CA ALA A 120 11.13 1.50 -11.76
C ALA A 120 10.77 1.96 -10.33
N LEU A 121 10.89 3.26 -10.04
CA LEU A 121 10.46 3.83 -8.76
C LEU A 121 8.93 3.84 -8.62
N ALA A 122 8.20 4.12 -9.70
CA ALA A 122 6.74 4.03 -9.72
C ALA A 122 6.26 2.59 -9.48
N ALA A 123 6.98 1.60 -10.03
CA ALA A 123 6.69 0.18 -9.81
C ALA A 123 6.87 -0.29 -8.35
N LEU A 124 7.58 0.47 -7.50
CA LEU A 124 7.68 0.17 -6.06
C LEU A 124 6.38 0.45 -5.29
N GLY A 125 5.45 1.20 -5.87
CA GLY A 125 4.13 1.44 -5.27
C GLY A 125 4.13 2.26 -3.98
N SER A 126 2.99 2.19 -3.28
CA SER A 126 2.75 2.90 -2.03
C SER A 126 3.68 2.45 -0.91
N LEU A 127 3.92 3.34 0.05
CA LEU A 127 4.65 2.99 1.25
C LEU A 127 3.90 1.91 2.04
N PRO A 128 4.60 0.94 2.65
CA PRO A 128 4.00 0.05 3.63
C PRO A 128 3.31 0.89 4.72
N ILE A 129 2.14 0.47 5.17
CA ILE A 129 1.37 1.16 6.22
C ILE A 129 1.81 0.56 7.56
N PRO A 130 2.17 1.38 8.57
CA PRO A 130 2.51 0.86 9.88
C PRO A 130 1.30 0.19 10.54
N PRO A 131 1.48 -0.97 11.20
CA PRO A 131 0.40 -1.60 11.95
C PRO A 131 -0.06 -0.71 13.10
N VAL A 132 -1.35 -0.78 13.44
CA VAL A 132 -1.95 0.03 14.51
C VAL A 132 -1.84 -0.73 15.82
N GLU A 133 -1.22 -0.12 16.82
CA GLU A 133 -1.13 -0.70 18.17
C GLU A 133 -2.53 -0.90 18.77
N PRO A 134 -2.85 -2.11 19.30
CA PRO A 134 -4.10 -2.33 20.00
C PRO A 134 -4.14 -1.49 21.29
N LYS A 135 -5.18 -0.65 21.42
CA LYS A 135 -5.40 0.14 22.63
C LYS A 135 -6.01 -0.75 23.70
N LYS A 136 -5.49 -0.67 24.92
CA LYS A 136 -6.21 -1.18 26.10
C LYS A 136 -7.34 -0.22 26.40
N ASP A 137 -8.57 -0.70 26.33
CA ASP A 137 -9.73 -0.08 26.97
C ASP A 137 -9.80 -0.46 28.46
#